data_AF-U6KQ00-F1
#
_entry.id   AF-U6KQ00-F1
#
_cell.length_a   1.000
_cell.length_b   1.000
_cell.length_c   1.000
_cell.angle_alpha   90.00
_cell.angle_beta   90.00
_cell.angle_gamma   90.00
#
_symmetry.space_group_name_H-M   'P 1'
#
loop_
_entity.id
_entity.type
_entity.pdbx_description
1 polymer ?
#
loop_
_entity_poly.entity_id
_entity_poly.type
_entity_poly.pdbx_seq_one_letter_code
_entity_poly.pdbx_strand_id
1 'polypeptide(L)'
;MAADYSGWCLIESDPGVFSELVEMLGVRGVAFAEVYGLDKEAFDALEAEGSHRKVLGFIFLFNWGKDKKRQRSSSSSSSSQGGAAANPQVPQDLFFAAQGPLCVGEINGENWIEVARREIQRRVEEIQSQGEELRFNLMALTTNPLDEIEEELKRLQEAAAAAAEQLQAGTAADSKELQQEWQRENARRRHDFTPFILCALRHLARKGELVKAVRRATAAAAAAEAAAAAKTV
;
A
#
# COMPACT_ATOMS: atom_id res chain seq x y z
N MET A 1 51.86 2.54 1.91
CA MET A 1 51.41 2.40 3.31
C MET A 1 49.90 2.29 3.26
N ALA A 2 49.36 1.07 3.30
CA ALA A 2 47.93 0.86 3.49
C ALA A 2 47.66 1.13 4.97
N ALA A 3 46.75 2.06 5.28
CA ALA A 3 46.33 2.27 6.65
C ALA A 3 45.62 0.99 7.12
N ASP A 4 46.07 0.42 8.24
CA ASP A 4 45.39 -0.67 8.92
C ASP A 4 44.05 -0.15 9.45
N TYR A 5 42.98 -0.26 8.65
CA TYR A 5 41.60 0.03 9.05
C TYR A 5 40.99 -1.12 9.88
N SER A 6 41.73 -1.68 10.82
CA SER A 6 41.26 -2.80 11.67
C SER A 6 40.57 -2.34 12.95
N GLY A 7 40.02 -1.12 12.96
CA GLY A 7 39.34 -0.53 14.11
C GLY A 7 37.91 -0.16 13.76
N TRP A 8 36.98 -0.40 14.69
CA TRP A 8 35.62 0.10 14.60
C TRP A 8 35.63 1.62 14.81
N CYS A 9 35.04 2.37 13.88
CA CYS A 9 34.83 3.81 14.04
C CYS A 9 33.57 4.07 14.89
N LEU A 10 33.60 5.13 15.70
CA LEU A 10 32.38 5.64 16.32
C LEU A 10 31.48 6.20 15.22
N ILE A 11 30.21 5.81 15.24
CA ILE A 11 29.18 6.31 14.32
C ILE A 11 28.32 7.36 15.04
N GLU A 12 27.83 8.34 14.29
CA GLU A 12 26.87 9.31 14.82
C GLU A 12 25.54 8.62 15.12
N SER A 13 24.86 9.07 16.18
CA SER A 13 23.54 8.57 16.58
C SER A 13 22.43 9.20 15.74
N ASP A 14 22.54 9.04 14.42
CA ASP A 14 21.61 9.58 13.43
C ASP A 14 20.76 8.45 12.81
N PRO A 15 19.43 8.61 12.71
CA PRO A 15 18.56 7.58 12.13
C PRO A 15 18.88 7.27 10.66
N GLY A 16 19.37 8.24 9.88
CA GLY A 16 19.77 8.05 8.49
C GLY A 16 21.00 7.15 8.39
N VAL A 17 22.03 7.42 9.19
CA VAL A 17 23.25 6.59 9.26
C VAL A 17 22.92 5.15 9.66
N PHE A 18 22.03 4.96 10.64
CA PHE A 18 21.61 3.62 11.07
C PHE A 18 20.76 2.90 10.01
N SER A 19 19.91 3.63 9.29
CA SER A 19 19.09 3.06 8.21
C SER A 19 19.96 2.58 7.05
N GLU A 20 20.92 3.41 6.61
CA GLU A 20 21.88 3.05 5.57
C GLU A 20 22.75 1.87 6.00
N LEU A 21 23.23 1.87 7.25
CA LEU A 21 24.04 0.77 7.78
C LEU A 21 23.29 -0.57 7.73
N VAL A 22 22.02 -0.59 8.15
CA VAL A 22 21.22 -1.82 8.16
C VAL A 22 20.88 -2.29 6.74
N GLU A 23 20.69 -1.36 5.81
CA GLU A 23 20.56 -1.68 4.38
C GLU A 23 21.85 -2.27 3.79
N MET A 24 23.01 -1.70 4.13
CA MET A 24 24.33 -2.23 3.72
C MET A 24 24.61 -3.63 4.29
N LEU A 25 24.08 -3.93 5.48
CA LEU A 25 24.13 -5.28 6.07
C LEU A 25 23.17 -6.27 5.37
N GLY A 26 22.35 -5.80 4.43
CA GLY A 26 21.46 -6.61 3.60
C GLY A 26 20.05 -6.78 4.14
N VAL A 27 19.67 -6.07 5.22
CA VAL A 27 18.32 -6.08 5.75
C VAL A 27 17.49 -5.03 5.00
N ARG A 28 16.32 -5.41 4.50
CA ARG A 28 15.43 -4.53 3.73
C ARG A 28 14.10 -4.34 4.44
N GLY A 29 13.37 -3.28 4.07
CA GLY A 29 12.04 -2.99 4.59
C GLY A 29 12.01 -2.51 6.03
N VAL A 30 13.15 -2.03 6.54
CA VAL A 30 13.25 -1.42 7.87
C VAL A 30 13.93 -0.06 7.77
N ALA A 31 13.56 0.84 8.66
CA ALA A 31 14.15 2.17 8.78
C ALA A 31 14.24 2.55 10.25
N PHE A 32 15.12 3.50 10.58
CA PHE A 32 15.17 4.11 11.90
C PHE A 32 14.47 5.46 11.90
N ALA A 33 13.75 5.75 12.98
CA ALA A 33 13.10 7.03 13.23
C ALA A 33 13.52 7.55 14.61
N GLU A 34 13.83 8.84 14.70
CA GLU A 34 14.13 9.47 15.98
C GLU A 34 12.85 9.67 16.81
N VAL A 35 12.96 9.46 18.12
CA VAL A 35 11.88 9.66 19.09
C VAL A 35 12.18 10.92 19.91
N TYR A 36 11.42 11.99 19.67
CA TYR A 36 11.67 13.32 20.22
C TYR A 36 11.10 13.55 21.63
N GLY A 37 10.36 12.58 22.18
CA GLY A 37 9.68 12.71 23.47
C GLY A 37 9.63 11.39 24.24
N LEU A 38 9.39 11.51 25.54
CA LEU A 38 9.22 10.37 26.44
C LEU A 38 7.76 10.18 26.87
N ASP A 39 6.89 11.11 26.48
CA ASP A 39 5.45 11.12 26.69
C ASP A 39 4.74 10.09 25.80
N LYS A 40 3.50 9.76 26.15
CA LYS A 40 2.76 8.72 25.43
C LYS A 40 2.50 9.14 23.98
N GLU A 41 2.26 10.42 23.76
CA GLU A 41 1.96 11.04 22.48
C GLU A 41 3.13 10.89 21.50
N ALA A 42 4.38 11.03 21.94
CA ALA A 42 5.56 10.84 21.09
C ALA A 42 5.72 9.39 20.61
N PHE A 43 5.36 8.41 21.43
CA PHE A 43 5.39 7.00 21.06
C PHE A 43 4.20 6.62 20.19
N ASP A 44 3.00 7.10 20.51
CA ASP A 44 1.80 6.91 19.67
C ASP A 44 1.99 7.53 18.28
N ALA A 45 2.70 8.66 18.16
CA ALA A 45 2.99 9.32 16.90
C ALA A 45 3.81 8.44 15.93
N LEU A 46 4.60 7.49 16.43
CA LEU A 46 5.36 6.55 15.60
C LEU A 46 4.44 5.58 14.85
N GLU A 47 3.31 5.19 15.46
CA GLU A 47 2.30 4.28 14.90
C GLU A 47 1.01 5.01 14.48
N ALA A 48 1.06 6.35 14.32
CA ALA A 48 -0.10 7.15 13.97
C ALA A 48 -0.71 6.75 12.61
N GLU A 49 -2.03 6.87 12.51
CA GLU A 49 -2.79 6.57 11.30
C GLU A 49 -2.32 7.48 10.15
N GLY A 50 -1.69 6.88 9.13
CA GLY A 50 -1.07 7.57 7.99
C GLY A 50 0.46 7.56 7.98
N SER A 51 1.11 7.12 9.05
CA SER A 51 2.58 7.01 9.10
C SER A 51 3.13 5.78 8.36
N HIS A 52 2.30 4.73 8.16
CA HIS A 52 2.70 3.47 7.53
C HIS A 52 3.94 2.83 8.18
N ARG A 53 4.06 3.02 9.50
CA ARG A 53 5.18 2.54 10.31
C ARG A 53 4.65 1.60 11.38
N LYS A 54 5.30 0.45 11.49
CA LYS A 54 5.16 -0.45 12.63
C LYS A 54 6.46 -0.47 13.40
N VAL A 55 6.40 -0.23 14.72
CA VAL A 55 7.60 -0.24 15.55
C VAL A 55 8.02 -1.68 15.83
N LEU A 56 9.30 -1.98 15.60
CA LEU A 56 9.93 -3.28 15.80
C LEU A 56 10.80 -3.32 17.06
N GLY A 57 11.33 -2.17 17.48
CA GLY A 57 12.20 -2.07 18.65
C GLY A 57 12.66 -0.63 18.91
N PHE A 58 13.31 -0.43 20.05
CA PHE A 58 13.94 0.85 20.40
C PHE A 58 15.43 0.66 20.65
N ILE A 59 16.21 1.63 20.23
CA ILE A 59 17.62 1.78 20.57
C ILE A 59 17.74 3.01 21.47
N PHE A 60 18.15 2.78 22.71
CA PHE A 60 18.40 3.83 23.70
C PHE A 60 19.90 3.98 23.91
N LEU A 61 20.47 5.07 23.41
CA LEU A 61 21.87 5.43 23.54
C LEU A 61 22.01 6.45 24.66
N PHE A 62 22.93 6.21 25.60
CA PHE A 62 23.22 7.13 26.68
C PHE A 62 24.71 7.06 27.02
N ASN A 63 25.24 8.11 27.65
CA ASN A 63 26.63 8.09 28.09
C ASN A 63 26.81 7.08 29.23
N TRP A 64 27.80 6.19 29.11
CA TRP A 64 28.03 5.16 30.12
C TRP A 64 28.68 5.75 31.38
N GLY A 65 27.89 5.89 32.44
CA GLY A 65 28.37 6.20 33.80
C GLY A 65 28.99 4.98 34.48
N LYS A 66 30.01 5.18 35.33
CA LYS A 66 30.58 4.10 36.17
C LYS A 66 29.56 3.70 37.24
N ASP A 67 28.65 2.79 36.91
CA ASP A 67 27.69 2.24 37.86
C ASP A 67 28.42 1.44 38.97
N LYS A 68 28.57 2.05 40.15
CA LYS A 68 29.13 1.40 41.35
C LYS A 68 28.20 0.32 41.94
N LYS A 69 26.93 0.23 41.52
CA LYS A 69 25.93 -0.67 42.15
C LYS A 69 25.74 -2.00 41.43
N ARG A 70 26.06 -2.13 40.13
CA ARG A 70 25.87 -3.39 39.38
C ARG A 70 27.00 -4.43 39.48
N GLN A 71 28.16 -4.09 40.04
CA GLN A 71 29.27 -5.04 40.25
C GLN A 71 29.06 -6.02 41.44
N ARG A 72 27.93 -5.98 42.16
CA ARG A 72 27.72 -6.79 43.39
C ARG A 72 26.82 -8.03 43.26
N SER A 73 26.23 -8.33 42.10
CA SER A 73 25.39 -9.53 41.96
C SER A 73 26.01 -10.69 41.17
N SER A 74 27.21 -10.55 40.61
CA SER A 74 27.91 -11.66 39.92
C SER A 74 28.96 -12.38 40.78
N SER A 75 29.05 -12.09 42.09
CA SER A 75 30.07 -12.66 42.98
C SER A 75 29.51 -13.44 44.18
N SER A 76 28.39 -14.16 44.02
CA SER A 76 28.03 -15.23 44.96
C SER A 76 27.08 -16.28 44.36
N SER A 77 27.63 -17.22 43.59
CA SER A 77 27.15 -18.62 43.53
C SER A 77 28.05 -19.44 42.60
N SER A 78 29.23 -19.79 43.10
CA SER A 78 30.01 -20.90 42.59
C SER A 78 29.32 -22.21 42.97
N SER A 79 28.51 -22.79 42.07
CA SER A 79 28.23 -24.24 42.03
C SER A 79 27.47 -24.66 40.77
N SER A 80 28.20 -25.36 39.89
CA SER A 80 27.79 -26.50 39.05
C SER A 80 26.69 -26.37 37.97
N GLN A 81 27.17 -26.55 36.73
CA GLN A 81 26.55 -27.19 35.54
C GLN A 81 25.35 -26.52 34.85
N GLY A 82 25.65 -25.97 33.66
CA GLY A 82 24.69 -25.61 32.62
C GLY A 82 25.42 -24.90 31.48
N GLY A 83 25.96 -25.66 30.51
CA GLY A 83 26.79 -25.12 29.43
C GLY A 83 25.99 -24.30 28.43
N ALA A 84 26.25 -22.99 28.38
CA ALA A 84 26.06 -22.20 27.17
C ALA A 84 27.40 -22.22 26.42
N ALA A 85 27.39 -22.75 25.19
CA ALA A 85 28.57 -22.84 24.34
C ALA A 85 29.27 -21.48 24.24
N ALA A 86 30.47 -21.38 24.80
CA ALA A 86 31.35 -20.25 24.56
C ALA A 86 31.71 -20.27 23.08
N ASN A 87 31.09 -19.39 22.29
CA ASN A 87 31.40 -19.23 20.89
C ASN A 87 32.84 -18.66 20.77
N PRO A 88 33.81 -19.37 20.18
CA PRO A 88 35.22 -18.94 20.10
C PRO A 88 35.45 -17.69 19.24
N GLN A 89 34.41 -17.15 18.59
CA GLN A 89 34.51 -16.06 17.62
C GLN A 89 34.34 -14.65 18.20
N VAL A 90 34.12 -14.47 19.51
CA VAL A 90 34.02 -13.13 20.08
C VAL A 90 35.43 -12.60 20.38
N PRO A 91 35.90 -11.52 19.72
CA PRO A 91 37.23 -10.96 19.99
C PRO A 91 37.35 -10.52 21.45
N GLN A 92 38.49 -10.82 22.09
CA GLN A 92 38.71 -10.57 23.52
C GLN A 92 38.66 -9.08 23.91
N ASP A 93 38.87 -8.18 22.94
CA ASP A 93 38.80 -6.72 23.13
C ASP A 93 37.42 -6.11 22.83
N LEU A 94 36.43 -6.93 22.45
CA LEU A 94 35.08 -6.45 22.20
C LEU A 94 34.33 -6.33 23.53
N PHE A 95 34.34 -5.12 24.11
CA PHE A 95 33.54 -4.80 25.28
C PHE A 95 32.05 -4.73 24.90
N PHE A 96 31.35 -5.85 24.96
CA PHE A 96 29.95 -5.79 25.34
C PHE A 96 29.92 -5.51 26.84
N ALA A 97 29.25 -4.44 27.28
CA ALA A 97 28.93 -4.30 28.69
C ALA A 97 28.30 -5.63 29.10
N ALA A 98 28.93 -6.38 30.02
CA ALA A 98 28.58 -7.76 30.35
C ALA A 98 27.16 -7.86 30.93
N GLN A 99 26.16 -7.77 30.05
CA GLN A 99 24.76 -7.63 30.34
C GLN A 99 24.04 -8.71 29.53
N GLY A 100 23.48 -9.69 30.23
CA GLY A 100 22.54 -10.63 29.61
C GLY A 100 21.21 -9.96 29.30
N PRO A 101 20.32 -10.64 28.58
CA PRO A 101 18.95 -10.17 28.36
C PRO A 101 18.29 -9.84 29.71
N LEU A 102 17.80 -8.61 29.84
CA LEU A 102 17.08 -8.16 31.03
C LEU A 102 15.59 -8.19 30.71
N CYS A 103 14.83 -8.96 31.50
CA CYS A 103 13.37 -8.87 31.44
C CYS A 103 12.93 -7.52 32.04
N VAL A 104 12.34 -6.66 31.20
CA VAL A 104 11.91 -5.31 31.58
C VAL A 104 10.47 -5.26 32.08
N GLY A 105 9.66 -6.29 31.81
CA GLY A 105 8.29 -6.39 32.26
C GLY A 105 7.49 -7.45 31.51
N GLU A 106 6.32 -7.80 32.06
CA GLU A 106 5.35 -8.69 31.44
C GLU A 106 4.29 -7.89 30.66
N ILE A 107 3.81 -8.45 29.55
CA ILE A 107 2.79 -7.84 28.70
C ILE A 107 1.41 -8.32 29.17
N ASN A 108 0.74 -7.53 30.01
CA ASN A 108 -0.57 -7.87 30.59
C ASN A 108 -1.74 -7.29 29.78
N GLY A 109 -1.75 -7.51 28.47
CA GLY A 109 -2.76 -6.95 27.54
C GLY A 109 -2.52 -5.50 27.11
N GLU A 110 -1.47 -4.87 27.62
CA GLU A 110 -0.99 -3.54 27.19
C GLU A 110 -0.07 -3.68 25.95
N ASN A 111 0.08 -2.61 25.15
CA ASN A 111 1.05 -2.61 24.06
C ASN A 111 2.48 -2.70 24.63
N TRP A 112 3.34 -3.52 24.03
CA TRP A 112 4.74 -3.68 24.48
C TRP A 112 5.52 -2.36 24.46
N ILE A 113 5.12 -1.43 23.58
CA ILE A 113 5.66 -0.07 23.50
C ILE A 113 5.49 0.67 24.83
N GLU A 114 4.35 0.50 25.50
CA GLU A 114 4.08 1.15 26.79
C GLU A 114 4.97 0.59 27.91
N VAL A 115 5.22 -0.72 27.89
CA VAL A 115 6.16 -1.38 28.81
C VAL A 115 7.58 -0.88 28.58
N ALA A 116 8.01 -0.78 27.32
CA ALA A 116 9.32 -0.25 26.95
C ALA A 116 9.48 1.23 27.32
N ARG A 117 8.47 2.06 27.01
CA ARG A 117 8.42 3.50 27.35
C ARG A 117 8.59 3.72 28.85
N ARG A 118 7.88 2.97 29.69
CA ARG A 118 8.00 3.07 31.16
C ARG A 118 9.41 2.73 31.64
N GLU A 119 10.05 1.71 31.09
CA GLU A 119 11.42 1.36 31.46
C GLU A 119 12.44 2.40 30.95
N ILE A 120 12.26 2.94 29.74
CA ILE A 120 13.11 4.02 29.21
C ILE A 120 12.99 5.27 30.08
N GLN A 121 11.77 5.68 30.44
CA GLN A 121 11.52 6.80 31.37
C GLN A 121 12.24 6.57 32.71
N ARG A 122 12.06 5.39 33.31
CA ARG A 122 12.73 5.02 34.58
C ARG A 122 14.26 5.14 34.47
N ARG A 123 14.85 4.75 33.33
CA ARG A 123 16.30 4.86 33.09
C ARG A 123 16.76 6.29 32.88
N VAL A 124 15.98 7.10 32.18
CA VAL A 124 16.26 8.53 32.01
C VAL A 124 16.27 9.23 33.37
N GLU A 125 15.28 8.98 34.23
CA GLU A 125 15.21 9.51 35.60
C GLU A 125 16.40 9.05 36.46
N GLU A 126 16.80 7.78 36.36
CA GLU A 126 17.96 7.22 37.04
C GLU A 126 19.25 7.97 36.65
N ILE A 127 19.46 8.21 35.36
CA ILE A 127 20.65 8.94 34.85
C ILE A 127 20.63 10.40 35.32
N GLN A 128 19.49 11.08 35.23
CA GLN A 128 19.35 12.47 35.72
C GLN A 128 19.66 12.59 37.21
N SER A 129 19.20 11.63 38.02
CA SER A 129 19.42 11.62 39.47
C SER A 129 20.89 11.48 39.88
N GLN A 130 21.73 10.93 38.99
CA GLN A 130 23.17 10.74 39.23
C GLN A 130 23.99 12.02 39.00
N GLY A 131 23.36 13.11 38.55
CA GLY A 131 24.00 14.42 38.34
C GLY A 131 24.86 14.51 37.09
N GLU A 132 24.74 13.54 36.18
CA GLU A 132 25.38 13.59 34.87
C GLU A 132 24.59 14.49 33.90
N GLU A 133 25.30 15.12 32.95
CA GLU A 133 24.67 15.88 31.86
C GLU A 133 23.80 14.92 31.03
N LEU A 134 22.50 15.22 30.95
CA LEU A 134 21.52 14.37 30.27
C LEU A 134 21.74 14.41 28.76
N ARG A 135 22.58 13.51 28.26
CA ARG A 135 22.80 13.26 26.83
C ARG A 135 22.39 11.83 26.50
N PHE A 136 21.26 11.71 25.85
CA PHE A 136 20.77 10.44 25.31
C PHE A 136 20.21 10.65 23.91
N ASN A 137 20.14 9.58 23.15
CA ASN A 137 19.46 9.51 21.87
C ASN A 137 18.54 8.27 21.89
N LEU A 138 17.31 8.45 21.41
CA LEU A 138 16.32 7.39 21.35
C LEU A 138 15.86 7.26 19.90
N MET A 139 16.09 6.08 19.33
CA MET A 139 15.63 5.73 17.99
C MET A 139 14.67 4.55 18.07
N ALA A 140 13.65 4.56 17.22
CA ALA A 140 12.78 3.43 16.95
C ALA A 140 13.24 2.76 15.66
N LEU A 141 13.37 1.43 15.68
CA LEU A 141 13.42 0.62 14.48
C LEU A 141 11.99 0.39 14.01
N THR A 142 11.66 0.79 12.79
CA THR A 142 10.32 0.65 12.20
C THR A 142 10.36 -0.11 10.88
N THR A 143 9.21 -0.54 10.38
CA THR A 143 9.06 -0.85 8.95
C THR A 143 9.37 0.38 8.10
N ASN A 144 9.87 0.17 6.88
CA ASN A 144 10.11 1.26 5.95
C ASN A 144 8.77 1.78 5.41
N PRO A 145 8.35 3.03 5.73
CA PRO A 145 7.08 3.56 5.24
C PRO A 145 7.06 3.74 3.72
N LEU A 146 8.23 3.87 3.08
CA LEU A 146 8.31 4.01 1.63
C LEU A 146 7.80 2.77 0.92
N ASP A 147 8.12 1.58 1.41
CA ASP A 147 7.70 0.32 0.79
C ASP A 147 6.16 0.22 0.77
N GLU A 148 5.51 0.50 1.90
CA GLU A 148 4.05 0.47 2.00
C GLU A 148 3.38 1.55 1.13
N ILE A 149 3.95 2.75 1.09
CA ILE A 149 3.44 3.86 0.26
C ILE A 149 3.60 3.53 -1.22
N GLU A 150 4.72 2.96 -1.64
CA GLU A 150 4.98 2.55 -3.02
C GLU A 150 4.02 1.44 -3.47
N GLU A 151 3.77 0.46 -2.60
CA GLU A 151 2.78 -0.60 -2.85
C GLU A 151 1.36 -0.03 -3.01
N GLU A 152 0.95 0.87 -2.13
CA GLU A 152 -0.39 1.48 -2.20
C GLU A 152 -0.52 2.41 -3.43
N LEU A 153 0.53 3.16 -3.78
CA LEU A 153 0.56 3.99 -4.99
C LEU A 153 0.38 3.13 -6.24
N LYS A 154 1.11 2.02 -6.33
CA LYS A 154 0.99 1.07 -7.44
C LYS A 154 -0.42 0.50 -7.55
N ARG A 155 -1.00 0.09 -6.42
CA ARG A 155 -2.37 -0.42 -6.37
C ARG A 155 -3.40 0.61 -6.87
N LEU A 156 -3.28 1.86 -6.43
CA LEU A 156 -4.17 2.94 -6.86
C LEU A 156 -4.01 3.26 -8.36
N GLN A 157 -2.78 3.22 -8.87
CA GLN A 157 -2.50 3.40 -10.30
C GLN A 157 -3.16 2.29 -11.14
N GLU A 158 -3.05 1.03 -10.72
CA GLU A 158 -3.68 -0.11 -11.40
C GLU A 158 -5.21 0.00 -11.39
N ALA A 159 -5.80 0.38 -10.25
CA ALA A 159 -7.24 0.60 -10.14
C ALA A 159 -7.73 1.76 -11.03
N ALA A 160 -6.97 2.86 -11.09
CA ALA A 160 -7.28 4.00 -11.96
C ALA A 160 -7.19 3.63 -13.44
N ALA A 161 -6.19 2.85 -13.84
CA ALA A 161 -6.04 2.35 -15.21
C ALA A 161 -7.23 1.48 -15.62
N ALA A 162 -7.64 0.53 -14.77
CA ALA A 162 -8.80 -0.33 -15.02
C ALA A 162 -10.10 0.48 -15.15
N ALA A 163 -10.32 1.46 -14.28
CA ALA A 163 -11.50 2.32 -14.35
C ALA A 163 -11.54 3.17 -15.63
N ALA A 164 -10.39 3.70 -16.06
CA ALA A 164 -10.27 4.47 -17.29
C ALA A 164 -10.59 3.62 -18.53
N GLU A 165 -10.11 2.37 -18.59
CA GLU A 165 -10.41 1.44 -19.68
C GLU A 165 -11.91 1.12 -19.75
N GLN A 166 -12.55 0.89 -18.60
CA GLN A 166 -13.99 0.61 -18.53
C GLN A 166 -14.84 1.77 -19.07
N LEU A 167 -14.48 3.01 -18.72
CA LEU A 167 -15.15 4.23 -19.23
C LEU A 167 -14.95 4.40 -20.74
N GLN A 168 -13.73 4.16 -21.25
CA GLN A 168 -13.45 4.23 -22.68
C GLN A 168 -14.19 3.15 -23.47
N ALA A 169 -14.25 1.92 -22.95
CA ALA A 169 -14.95 0.82 -23.60
C ALA A 169 -16.47 1.08 -23.71
N GLY A 170 -17.11 1.54 -22.63
CA GLY A 170 -18.53 1.86 -22.62
C GLY A 170 -18.89 2.97 -23.61
N THR A 171 -18.15 4.08 -23.58
CA THR A 171 -18.41 5.22 -24.47
C THR A 171 -18.12 4.93 -25.95
N ALA A 172 -17.08 4.14 -26.22
CA ALA A 172 -16.69 3.79 -27.59
C ALA A 172 -17.65 2.77 -28.22
N ALA A 173 -18.20 1.84 -27.45
CA ALA A 173 -19.20 0.89 -27.93
C ALA A 173 -20.50 1.62 -28.33
N ASP A 174 -21.05 2.42 -27.42
CA ASP A 174 -22.29 3.17 -27.64
C ASP A 174 -22.17 4.14 -28.83
N SER A 175 -21.02 4.83 -28.95
CA SER A 175 -20.79 5.78 -30.05
C SER A 175 -20.68 5.08 -31.42
N LYS A 176 -20.08 3.89 -31.48
CA LYS A 176 -19.91 3.13 -32.72
C LYS A 176 -21.24 2.59 -33.24
N GLU A 177 -22.10 2.07 -32.36
CA GLU A 177 -23.41 1.56 -32.74
C GLU A 177 -24.28 2.67 -33.33
N LEU A 178 -24.35 3.81 -32.64
CA LEU A 178 -25.12 4.98 -33.09
C LEU A 178 -24.66 5.46 -34.48
N GLN A 179 -23.35 5.50 -34.71
CA GLN A 179 -22.78 5.94 -35.98
C GLN A 179 -23.09 4.96 -37.12
N GLN A 180 -23.07 3.65 -36.85
CA GLN A 180 -23.46 2.64 -37.83
C GLN A 180 -24.94 2.74 -38.21
N GLU A 181 -25.82 2.98 -37.24
CA GLU A 181 -27.24 3.18 -37.50
C GLU A 181 -27.50 4.41 -38.35
N TRP A 182 -26.84 5.53 -38.04
CA TRP A 182 -26.93 6.75 -38.84
C TRP A 182 -26.40 6.56 -40.26
N GLN A 183 -25.27 5.86 -40.43
CA GLN A 183 -24.75 5.56 -41.76
C GLN A 183 -25.70 4.68 -42.56
N ARG A 184 -26.25 3.62 -41.95
CA ARG A 184 -27.22 2.72 -42.59
C ARG A 184 -28.48 3.48 -42.99
N GLU A 185 -29.00 4.32 -42.10
CA GLU A 185 -30.18 5.14 -42.35
C GLU A 185 -29.94 6.16 -43.46
N ASN A 186 -28.81 6.87 -43.43
CA ASN A 186 -28.49 7.85 -44.44
C ASN A 186 -28.20 7.22 -45.81
N ALA A 187 -27.60 6.02 -45.82
CA ALA A 187 -27.45 5.20 -47.02
C ALA A 187 -28.81 4.83 -47.62
N ARG A 188 -29.81 4.47 -46.79
CA ARG A 188 -31.19 4.26 -47.25
C ARG A 188 -31.80 5.53 -47.86
N ARG A 189 -31.65 6.69 -47.20
CA ARG A 189 -32.22 7.97 -47.68
C ARG A 189 -31.63 8.45 -49.00
N ARG A 190 -30.37 8.12 -49.26
CA ARG A 190 -29.64 8.51 -50.47
C ARG A 190 -29.68 7.47 -51.59
N HIS A 191 -30.23 6.28 -51.32
CA HIS A 191 -30.30 5.22 -52.32
C HIS A 191 -31.46 5.47 -53.30
N ASP A 192 -31.17 5.40 -54.60
CA ASP A 192 -32.21 5.42 -55.63
C ASP A 192 -32.86 4.04 -55.75
N PHE A 193 -34.09 3.93 -55.26
CA PHE A 193 -34.87 2.68 -55.31
C PHE A 193 -35.59 2.47 -56.64
N THR A 194 -35.56 3.43 -57.58
CA THR A 194 -36.29 3.35 -58.85
C THR A 194 -35.96 2.06 -59.63
N PRO A 195 -34.68 1.68 -59.82
CA PRO A 195 -34.33 0.44 -60.53
C PRO A 195 -34.85 -0.82 -59.82
N PHE A 196 -34.77 -0.85 -58.48
CA PHE A 196 -35.24 -1.98 -57.67
C PHE A 196 -36.75 -2.16 -57.78
N ILE A 197 -37.51 -1.07 -57.61
CA ILE A 197 -38.98 -1.07 -57.69
C ILE A 197 -39.43 -1.53 -59.07
N LEU A 198 -38.84 -0.99 -60.14
CA LEU A 198 -39.17 -1.38 -61.51
C LEU A 198 -38.85 -2.87 -61.77
N CYS A 199 -37.73 -3.38 -61.25
CA CYS A 199 -37.40 -4.80 -61.33
C CYS A 199 -38.42 -5.67 -60.57
N ALA A 200 -38.79 -5.28 -59.34
CA ALA A 200 -39.75 -6.00 -58.53
C ALA A 200 -41.13 -6.07 -59.21
N LEU A 201 -41.63 -4.94 -59.72
CA LEU A 201 -42.90 -4.86 -60.46
C LEU A 201 -42.87 -5.72 -61.72
N ARG A 202 -41.78 -5.67 -62.49
CA ARG A 202 -41.60 -6.51 -63.68
C ARG A 202 -41.59 -8.00 -63.33
N HIS A 203 -41.00 -8.37 -62.20
CA HIS A 203 -40.95 -9.76 -61.74
C HIS A 203 -42.33 -10.25 -61.26
N LEU A 204 -43.07 -9.41 -60.52
CA LEU A 204 -44.44 -9.70 -60.08
C LEU A 204 -45.43 -9.80 -61.24
N ALA A 205 -45.26 -8.96 -62.28
CA ALA A 205 -46.06 -9.02 -63.49
C ALA A 205 -45.82 -10.34 -64.25
N ARG A 206 -44.56 -10.76 -64.41
CA ARG A 206 -44.21 -12.05 -65.04
C ARG A 206 -44.77 -13.25 -64.29
N LYS A 207 -44.84 -13.18 -62.95
CA LYS A 207 -45.43 -14.23 -62.12
C LYS A 207 -46.97 -14.19 -62.05
N GLY A 208 -47.62 -13.18 -62.65
CA GLY A 208 -49.08 -13.01 -62.61
C GLY A 208 -49.64 -12.62 -61.23
N GLU A 209 -48.77 -12.23 -60.28
CA GLU A 209 -49.15 -11.88 -58.90
C GLU A 209 -49.45 -10.39 -58.72
N LEU A 210 -48.97 -9.54 -59.64
CA LEU A 210 -49.09 -8.08 -59.51
C LEU A 210 -50.55 -7.61 -59.41
N VAL A 211 -51.41 -8.04 -60.34
CA VAL A 211 -52.82 -7.61 -60.38
C VAL A 211 -53.60 -8.09 -59.15
N LYS A 212 -53.29 -9.30 -58.66
CA LYS A 212 -53.89 -9.86 -57.44
C LYS A 212 -53.51 -9.03 -56.22
N ALA A 213 -52.23 -8.67 -56.10
CA ALA A 213 -51.72 -7.84 -55.01
C ALA A 213 -52.34 -6.44 -55.01
N VAL A 214 -52.46 -5.80 -56.18
CA VAL A 214 -53.11 -4.47 -56.31
C VAL A 214 -54.56 -4.53 -55.86
N ARG A 215 -55.34 -5.52 -56.32
CA ARG A 215 -56.74 -5.68 -55.91
C ARG A 215 -56.90 -5.90 -54.41
N ARG A 216 -56.00 -6.68 -53.79
CA ARG A 216 -55.96 -6.87 -52.34
C ARG A 216 -55.67 -5.55 -51.62
N ALA A 217 -54.67 -4.80 -52.08
CA ALA A 217 -54.30 -3.52 -51.49
C ALA A 217 -55.41 -2.48 -51.61
N THR A 218 -56.08 -2.38 -52.76
CA THR A 218 -57.21 -1.45 -52.95
C THR A 218 -58.42 -1.81 -52.08
N ALA A 219 -58.72 -3.11 -51.94
CA ALA A 219 -59.80 -3.55 -51.05
C ALA A 219 -59.47 -3.29 -49.58
N ALA A 220 -58.21 -3.50 -49.16
CA ALA A 220 -57.76 -3.21 -47.81
C ALA A 220 -57.75 -1.70 -47.51
N ALA A 221 -57.33 -0.87 -48.48
CA ALA A 221 -57.37 0.59 -48.35
C ALA A 221 -58.81 1.11 -48.19
N ALA A 222 -59.74 0.64 -49.03
CA ALA A 222 -61.16 0.99 -48.94
C ALA A 222 -61.78 0.57 -47.59
N ALA A 223 -61.42 -0.61 -47.09
CA ALA A 223 -61.86 -1.09 -45.78
C ALA A 223 -61.28 -0.25 -44.62
N ALA A 224 -60.01 0.16 -44.71
CA ALA A 224 -59.35 1.00 -43.71
C ALA A 224 -59.94 2.42 -43.68
N GLU A 225 -60.27 2.98 -44.85
CA GLU A 225 -60.88 4.30 -45.00
C GLU A 225 -62.30 4.32 -44.43
N ALA A 226 -63.10 3.26 -44.70
CA ALA A 226 -64.40 3.07 -44.07
C ALA A 226 -64.31 2.91 -42.53
N ALA A 227 -63.30 2.20 -42.04
CA ALA A 227 -63.07 2.04 -40.60
C ALA A 227 -62.59 3.32 -39.90
N ALA A 228 -61.82 4.18 -40.59
CA ALA A 228 -61.40 5.49 -40.08
C ALA A 228 -62.59 6.48 -40.02
N ALA A 229 -63.46 6.47 -41.04
CA ALA A 229 -64.68 7.26 -41.04
C ALA A 229 -65.64 6.88 -39.90
N ALA A 230 -65.76 5.58 -39.60
CA ALA A 230 -66.57 5.08 -38.49
C ALA A 230 -65.98 5.36 -37.08
N LYS A 231 -64.70 5.73 -36.98
CA LYS A 231 -64.03 6.10 -35.71
C LYS A 231 -64.06 7.59 -35.39
N THR A 232 -64.49 8.42 -36.34
CA THR A 232 -64.51 9.89 -36.22
C THR A 232 -65.92 10.43 -35.92
N VAL A 233 -66.91 9.54 -35.78
CA VAL A 233 -68.29 9.81 -35.37
C VAL A 233 -68.53 9.17 -34.00
#